data_AF-A0A327NDF6-F1
#
_entry.id   AF-A0A327NDF6-F1
#
_cell.length_a   1.000
_cell.length_b   1.000
_cell.length_c   1.000
_cell.angle_alpha   90.00
_cell.angle_beta   90.00
_cell.angle_gamma   90.00
#
_symmetry.space_group_name_H-M   'P 1'
#
loop_
_entity.id
_entity.type
_entity.pdbx_description
1 polymer ?
#
loop_
_entity_poly.entity_id
_entity_poly.type
_entity_poly.pdbx_seq_one_letter_code
_entity_poly.pdbx_strand_id
1 'polypeptide(L)' 'MTLDAIIDRYEDGTLAAEPDAVLLAAQAKVETWHAWRHDNPTARPSAVPSVEVLSNISAFIQTTTNNRYGCND' A
#
# COMPACT_ATOMS: atom_id res chain seq x y z
N MET A 1 -9.69 2.44 -6.40
CA MET A 1 -8.79 3.31 -5.61
C MET A 1 -7.48 3.53 -6.37
N THR A 2 -6.93 4.74 -6.41
CA THR A 2 -5.61 5.06 -7.01
C THR A 2 -4.49 4.90 -5.98
N LEU A 3 -3.21 4.98 -6.39
CA LEU A 3 -2.09 4.98 -5.42
C LEU A 3 -2.17 6.22 -4.52
N ASP A 4 -2.45 7.39 -5.08
CA ASP A 4 -2.63 8.63 -4.29
C ASP A 4 -3.74 8.49 -3.24
N ALA A 5 -4.88 7.89 -3.58
CA ALA A 5 -5.97 7.68 -2.63
C ALA A 5 -5.62 6.66 -1.54
N ILE A 6 -4.71 5.72 -1.79
CA ILE A 6 -4.20 4.80 -0.75
C ILE A 6 -3.30 5.57 0.22
N ILE A 7 -2.42 6.42 -0.32
CA ILE A 7 -1.48 7.23 0.45
C ILE A 7 -2.24 8.24 1.32
N ASP A 8 -3.17 8.99 0.73
CA ASP A 8 -4.02 9.95 1.43
C ASP A 8 -4.74 9.31 2.63
N ARG A 9 -5.35 8.13 2.45
CA ARG A 9 -5.99 7.39 3.54
C ARG A 9 -5.03 6.84 4.58
N TYR A 10 -3.82 6.49 4.18
CA TYR A 10 -2.77 6.05 5.11
C TYR A 10 -2.30 7.22 5.98
N GLU A 11 -2.07 8.38 5.37
CA GLU A 11 -1.67 9.61 6.05
C GLU A 11 -2.77 10.15 6.97
N ASP A 12 -4.04 10.07 6.54
CA ASP A 12 -5.21 10.40 7.36
C ASP A 12 -5.52 9.35 8.45
N GLY A 13 -4.83 8.21 8.45
CA GLY A 13 -5.07 7.12 9.40
C GLY A 13 -6.40 6.38 9.22
N THR A 14 -7.10 6.62 8.12
CA THR A 14 -8.41 6.01 7.82
C THR A 14 -8.29 4.68 7.07
N LEU A 15 -7.11 4.37 6.51
CA LEU A 15 -6.89 3.15 5.73
C LEU A 15 -7.27 1.87 6.50
N ALA A 16 -6.97 1.78 7.80
CA ALA A 16 -7.32 0.61 8.62
C ALA A 16 -8.81 0.47 8.94
N ALA A 17 -9.65 1.47 8.63
CA ALA A 17 -11.11 1.36 8.75
C ALA A 17 -11.76 0.82 7.46
N GLU A 18 -11.03 0.78 6.35
CA GLU A 18 -11.55 0.31 5.08
C GLU A 18 -11.89 -1.20 5.13
N PRO A 19 -12.88 -1.65 4.36
CA PRO A 19 -13.24 -3.07 4.29
C PRO A 19 -12.11 -3.91 3.70
N ASP A 20 -12.05 -5.21 4.05
CA ASP A 20 -10.95 -6.10 3.64
C ASP A 20 -10.77 -6.17 2.11
N ALA A 21 -11.86 -6.16 1.34
CA ALA A 21 -11.80 -6.12 -0.12
C ALA A 21 -11.05 -4.88 -0.64
N VAL A 22 -11.16 -3.76 0.06
CA VAL A 22 -10.46 -2.52 -0.29
C VAL A 22 -8.99 -2.59 0.12
N LEU A 23 -8.69 -3.16 1.30
CA LEU A 23 -7.31 -3.40 1.75
C LEU A 23 -6.55 -4.34 0.80
N LEU A 24 -7.18 -5.44 0.38
CA LEU A 24 -6.61 -6.37 -0.60
C LEU A 24 -6.38 -5.71 -1.97
N ALA A 25 -7.33 -4.88 -2.43
CA ALA A 25 -7.16 -4.11 -3.66
C ALA A 25 -6.05 -3.06 -3.55
N ALA A 26 -5.87 -2.46 -2.37
CA ALA A 26 -4.76 -1.55 -2.09
C ALA A 26 -3.42 -2.29 -2.15
N GLN A 27 -3.32 -3.43 -1.47
CA GLN A 27 -2.14 -4.29 -1.45
C GLN A 27 -1.71 -4.69 -2.86
N ALA A 28 -2.63 -5.19 -3.68
CA ALA A 28 -2.35 -5.58 -5.07
C ALA A 28 -1.82 -4.42 -5.93
N LYS A 29 -2.31 -3.19 -5.68
CA LYS A 29 -1.81 -1.99 -6.38
C LYS A 29 -0.40 -1.60 -5.95
N VAL A 30 -0.11 -1.68 -4.65
CA VAL A 30 1.23 -1.44 -4.11
C VAL A 30 2.23 -2.45 -4.67
N GLU A 31 1.85 -3.72 -4.74
CA GLU A 31 2.69 -4.79 -5.33
C GLU A 31 2.94 -4.59 -6.83
N THR A 32 1.88 -4.25 -7.59
CA THR A 32 2.01 -3.93 -9.02
C THR A 32 2.98 -2.77 -9.24
N TRP A 33 2.92 -1.75 -8.36
CA TRP A 33 3.84 -0.62 -8.42
C TRP A 33 5.28 -1.02 -8.10
N HIS A 34 5.49 -1.85 -7.07
CA HIS A 34 6.83 -2.37 -6.75
C HIS A 34 7.44 -3.16 -7.91
N ALA A 35 6.64 -4.01 -8.57
CA ALA A 35 7.10 -4.75 -9.74
C ALA A 35 7.52 -3.80 -10.87
N TRP A 36 6.68 -2.81 -11.20
CA TRP A 36 7.03 -1.80 -12.19
C TRP A 36 8.29 -1.03 -11.82
N ARG A 37 8.46 -0.65 -10.55
CA ARG A 37 9.62 0.11 -10.07
C ARG A 37 10.90 -0.72 -10.13
N HIS A 38 10.81 -2.02 -9.84
CA HIS A 38 11.92 -2.96 -9.97
C HIS A 38 12.42 -3.02 -11.41
N ASP A 39 11.51 -3.08 -12.39
CA ASP A 39 11.84 -3.10 -13.81
C ASP A 39 12.31 -1.71 -14.32
N ASN A 40 11.96 -0.63 -13.62
CA ASN A 40 12.23 0.75 -14.02
C ASN A 40 13.00 1.54 -12.92
N PRO A 41 14.22 1.12 -12.53
CA PRO A 41 14.94 1.68 -11.38
C PRO A 41 15.42 3.12 -11.62
N THR A 42 15.71 3.48 -12.88
CA THR A 42 16.21 4.81 -13.26
C THR A 42 15.10 5.80 -13.59
N ALA A 43 13.83 5.37 -13.61
CA ALA A 43 12.72 6.29 -13.77
C ALA A 43 12.81 7.33 -12.64
N ARG A 44 13.01 8.60 -13.00
CA ARG A 44 12.97 9.73 -12.06
C ARG A 44 11.56 10.24 -12.02
N PRO A 45 10.78 9.89 -11.01
CA PRO A 45 9.40 10.23 -11.06
C PRO A 45 9.19 11.57 -10.36
N SER A 46 8.76 12.56 -11.12
CA SER A 46 8.18 13.78 -10.55
C SER A 46 6.78 13.54 -9.95
N ALA A 47 6.15 12.40 -10.26
CA ALA A 47 4.75 12.09 -9.95
C ALA A 47 4.54 10.66 -9.41
N VAL A 48 5.59 9.97 -8.99
CA VAL A 48 5.46 8.62 -8.44
C VAL A 48 5.77 8.65 -6.95
N PRO A 49 4.93 8.04 -6.12
CA PRO A 49 5.16 7.97 -4.69
C PRO A 49 6.50 7.34 -4.34
N SER A 50 7.06 7.75 -3.19
CA SER A 50 8.30 7.18 -2.67
C SER A 50 8.15 5.68 -2.42
N VAL A 51 9.19 4.91 -2.75
CA VAL A 51 9.26 3.47 -2.47
C VAL A 51 9.02 3.19 -0.99
N GLU A 52 9.57 4.05 -0.14
CA GLU A 52 9.46 3.92 1.31
C GLU A 52 8.00 4.04 1.79
N VAL A 53 7.26 5.02 1.27
CA VAL A 53 5.86 5.25 1.64
C VAL A 53 5.01 4.04 1.26
N LEU A 54 5.16 3.53 0.04
CA LEU A 54 4.40 2.36 -0.40
C LEU A 54 4.81 1.07 0.32
N SER A 55 6.08 0.94 0.69
CA SER A 55 6.54 -0.19 1.53
C SER A 55 5.91 -0.16 2.92
N ASN A 56 5.84 1.02 3.54
CA ASN A 56 5.19 1.20 4.84
C ASN A 56 3.68 0.90 4.78
N ILE A 57 3.01 1.34 3.70
CA ILE A 57 1.60 1.03 3.45
C ILE A 57 1.38 -0.48 3.30
N SER A 58 2.24 -1.17 2.55
CA SER A 58 2.15 -2.63 2.39
C SER A 58 2.26 -3.35 3.74
N ALA A 59 3.25 -2.97 4.56
CA ALA A 59 3.43 -3.55 5.88
C ALA A 59 2.22 -3.26 6.78
N PHE A 60 1.71 -2.03 6.75
CA PHE A 60 0.54 -1.62 7.51
C PHE A 60 -0.72 -2.41 7.13
N ILE A 61 -0.99 -2.60 5.83
CA ILE A 61 -2.11 -3.41 5.35
C ILE A 61 -1.96 -4.84 5.85
N GLN A 62 -0.77 -5.43 5.70
CA GLN A 62 -0.51 -6.81 6.12
C GLN A 62 -0.71 -7.00 7.63
N THR A 63 -0.17 -6.09 8.46
CA THR A 63 -0.40 -6.10 9.91
C THR A 63 -1.88 -5.93 10.25
N THR A 64 -2.58 -5.03 9.56
CA THR A 64 -4.02 -4.78 9.78
C THR A 64 -4.84 -6.03 9.46
N THR A 65 -4.60 -6.67 8.32
CA THR A 65 -5.30 -7.89 7.93
C THR A 65 -4.97 -9.04 8.88
N ASN A 66 -3.71 -9.20 9.26
CA ASN A 66 -3.29 -10.24 10.20
C ASN A 66 -3.98 -10.07 11.56
N ASN A 67 -4.03 -8.84 12.08
CA ASN A 67 -4.73 -8.51 13.33
C ASN A 67 -6.23 -8.80 13.23
N ARG A 68 -6.88 -8.49 12.09
CA ARG A 68 -8.32 -8.76 11.87
C ARG A 68 -8.64 -10.25 11.86
N TYR A 69 -7.77 -11.06 11.28
CA TYR A 69 -7.97 -12.52 11.19
C TYR A 69 -7.34 -13.30 12.35
N GLY A 70 -6.70 -12.62 13.30
CA GLY A 70 -6.03 -13.26 14.43
C GLY A 70 -4.79 -14.08 14.02
N CYS A 71 -4.23 -13.84 12.83
CA CYS A 71 -2.96 -14.39 12.37
C CYS A 71 -1.80 -13.60 12.96
N ASN A 72 -1.69 -13.58 14.29
CA ASN A 72 -0.46 -13.18 14.95
C ASN A 72 0.42 -14.43 15.03
N ASP A 73 1.54 -14.43 14.31
CA ASP A 73 2.62 -15.41 14.49
C ASP A 73 3.20 -15.30 15.92
#